data_AF-A0A2M8H2I4-F1
#
_entry.id   AF-A0A2M8H2I4-F1
#
_cell.length_a   1.000
_cell.length_b   1.000
_cell.length_c   1.000
_cell.angle_alpha   90.00
_cell.angle_beta   90.00
_cell.angle_gamma   90.00
#
_symmetry.space_group_name_H-M   'P 1'
#
loop_
_entity.id
_entity.type
_entity.pdbx_description
1 polymer ?
#
loop_
_entity_poly.entity_id
_entity_poly.type
_entity_poly.pdbx_seq_one_letter_code
_entity_poly.pdbx_strand_id
1 'polypeptide(L)'
;MKRKFVFTDRNGIQQTDIEIFTDEPEYYLQLSIMKTNFYLRHRSLEKAWVKDELNKTDFIYMPDARVDGELIAGTEKHQDLVEYRSALHQYDCLASERPVRPEWFNS
;
A
#
# COMPACT_ATOMS: atom_id res chain seq x y z
N MET A 1 -16.98 1.13 -30.02
CA MET A 1 -18.07 0.10 -29.87
C MET A 1 -19.27 0.76 -29.19
N LYS A 2 -20.46 0.83 -29.80
CA LYS A 2 -21.60 1.63 -29.29
C LYS A 2 -22.35 0.88 -28.17
N ARG A 3 -22.56 1.51 -27.01
CA ARG A 3 -23.47 1.00 -25.96
C ARG A 3 -24.46 2.08 -25.57
N LYS A 4 -25.75 1.77 -25.72
CA LYS A 4 -26.86 2.66 -25.40
C LYS A 4 -27.35 2.32 -23.99
N PHE A 5 -27.32 3.28 -23.08
CA PHE A 5 -27.89 3.12 -21.74
C PHE A 5 -29.13 4.00 -21.63
N VAL A 6 -30.25 3.38 -21.30
CA VAL A 6 -31.52 4.07 -21.09
C VAL A 6 -31.79 4.05 -19.59
N PHE A 7 -31.84 5.22 -18.96
CA PHE A 7 -32.26 5.37 -17.58
C PHE A 7 -33.62 6.05 -17.56
N THR A 8 -34.58 5.44 -16.87
CA THR A 8 -35.93 5.98 -16.69
C THR A 8 -36.07 6.39 -15.22
N ASP A 9 -36.38 7.65 -14.96
CA ASP A 9 -36.71 8.10 -13.61
C ASP A 9 -38.16 7.68 -13.23
N ARG A 10 -38.52 7.81 -11.95
CA ARG A 10 -39.84 7.42 -11.44
C ARG A 10 -40.99 8.32 -11.89
N ASN A 11 -40.72 9.42 -12.59
CA ASN A 11 -41.70 10.41 -13.04
C ASN A 11 -41.98 10.32 -14.54
N GLY A 12 -41.37 9.35 -15.26
CA GLY A 12 -41.67 9.07 -16.65
C GLY A 12 -41.16 10.12 -17.64
N ILE A 13 -40.24 11.00 -17.20
CA ILE A 13 -39.61 11.98 -18.09
C ILE A 13 -38.40 11.30 -18.74
N GLN A 14 -38.48 11.05 -20.05
CA GLN A 14 -37.34 10.57 -20.83
C GLN A 14 -36.29 11.67 -20.90
N GLN A 15 -35.15 11.44 -20.24
CA GLN A 15 -34.01 12.33 -20.34
C GLN A 15 -33.08 11.89 -21.48
N THR A 16 -32.59 12.92 -22.16
CA THR A 16 -31.76 13.00 -23.36
C THR A 16 -30.81 11.83 -23.60
N ASP A 17 -30.77 11.37 -24.86
CA ASP A 17 -29.71 10.52 -25.38
C ASP A 17 -28.33 11.17 -25.13
N ILE A 18 -27.59 10.70 -24.13
CA ILE A 18 -26.18 11.05 -23.98
C ILE A 18 -25.40 10.04 -24.81
N GLU A 19 -25.03 10.44 -26.03
CA GLU A 19 -24.05 9.72 -26.83
C GLU A 19 -22.65 10.01 -26.28
N ILE A 20 -22.12 9.09 -25.47
CA ILE A 20 -20.72 9.16 -25.06
C ILE A 20 -19.87 8.56 -26.19
N PHE A 21 -19.17 9.41 -26.93
CA PHE A 21 -18.16 9.04 -27.91
C PHE A 21 -16.84 8.70 -27.20
N THR A 22 -16.75 7.53 -26.58
CA THR A 22 -15.51 7.04 -25.96
C THR A 22 -14.65 6.27 -26.96
N ASP A 23 -14.08 6.99 -27.94
CA ASP A 23 -12.98 6.50 -28.79
C ASP A 23 -11.85 7.55 -28.89
N GLU A 24 -11.78 8.52 -27.97
CA GLU A 24 -10.70 9.51 -27.96
C GLU A 24 -9.47 8.98 -27.20
N PRO A 25 -8.29 8.88 -27.85
CA PRO A 25 -7.07 8.36 -27.23
C PRO A 25 -6.64 9.19 -26.00
N GLU A 26 -7.04 10.45 -25.93
CA GLU A 26 -6.77 11.36 -24.81
C GLU A 26 -7.45 10.91 -23.50
N TYR A 27 -8.66 10.33 -23.57
CA TYR A 27 -9.37 9.80 -22.41
C TYR A 27 -8.65 8.60 -21.79
N TYR A 28 -8.23 7.65 -22.63
CA TYR A 28 -7.46 6.48 -22.19
C TYR A 28 -6.09 6.88 -21.65
N LEU A 29 -5.45 7.90 -22.25
CA LEU A 29 -4.21 8.47 -21.76
C LEU A 29 -4.39 9.06 -20.36
N GLN A 30 -5.42 9.89 -20.14
CA GLN A 30 -5.71 10.45 -18.82
C GLN A 30 -5.96 9.39 -17.75
N LEU A 31 -6.76 8.35 -18.07
CA LEU A 31 -6.98 7.23 -17.15
C LEU A 31 -5.69 6.47 -16.81
N SER A 32 -4.83 6.24 -17.80
CA SER A 32 -3.54 5.57 -17.57
C SER A 32 -2.59 6.40 -16.70
N ILE A 33 -2.57 7.72 -16.89
CA ILE A 33 -1.79 8.66 -16.08
C ILE A 33 -2.31 8.66 -14.64
N MET A 34 -3.63 8.76 -14.45
CA MET A 34 -4.25 8.71 -13.12
C MET A 34 -3.91 7.41 -12.39
N LYS A 35 -4.03 6.26 -13.06
CA LYS A 35 -3.63 4.96 -12.50
C LYS A 35 -2.15 4.93 -12.15
N THR A 36 -1.29 5.35 -13.06
CA THR A 36 0.17 5.41 -12.85
C THR A 36 0.52 6.27 -11.63
N ASN A 37 -0.07 7.46 -11.52
CA ASN A 37 0.15 8.37 -10.39
C ASN A 37 -0.33 7.75 -9.07
N PHE A 38 -1.49 7.08 -9.08
CA PHE A 38 -2.00 6.36 -7.92
C PHE A 38 -1.00 5.28 -7.46
N TYR A 39 -0.50 4.44 -8.39
CA TYR A 39 0.48 3.40 -8.09
C TYR A 39 1.81 3.96 -7.61
N LEU A 40 2.33 5.01 -8.25
CA LEU A 40 3.56 5.68 -7.85
C LEU A 40 3.45 6.28 -6.45
N ARG A 41 2.33 6.94 -6.15
CA ARG A 41 2.07 7.49 -4.81
C ARG A 41 1.98 6.38 -3.77
N HIS A 42 1.23 5.31 -4.02
CA HIS A 42 1.14 4.17 -3.09
C HIS A 42 2.52 3.56 -2.84
N ARG A 43 3.30 3.31 -3.91
CA ARG A 43 4.67 2.80 -3.78
C ARG A 43 5.57 3.72 -2.96
N SER A 44 5.44 5.05 -3.12
CA SER A 44 6.22 6.00 -2.34
C SER A 44 5.87 5.98 -0.85
N LEU A 45 4.58 5.84 -0.51
CA LEU A 45 4.09 5.73 0.86
C LEU A 45 4.55 4.42 1.50
N GLU A 46 4.45 3.31 0.77
CA GLU A 46 4.91 1.99 1.23
C GLU A 46 6.42 1.99 1.50
N LYS A 47 7.22 2.57 0.59
CA LYS A 47 8.68 2.72 0.82
C LYS A 47 9.00 3.59 2.05
N ALA A 48 8.24 4.67 2.25
CA ALA A 48 8.41 5.52 3.43
C ALA A 48 8.07 4.76 4.71
N TRP A 49 7.00 3.97 4.69
CA TRP A 49 6.62 3.10 5.81
C TRP A 49 7.69 2.03 6.10
N VAL A 50 8.19 1.31 5.10
CA VAL A 50 9.26 0.31 5.30
C VAL A 50 10.49 0.95 5.93
N LYS A 51 10.89 2.12 5.43
CA LYS A 51 12.03 2.85 5.99
C LYS A 51 11.80 3.24 7.44
N ASP A 52 10.60 3.70 7.79
CA ASP A 52 10.23 4.03 9.17
C ASP A 52 10.30 2.81 10.09
N GLU A 53 9.77 1.66 9.67
CA GLU A 53 9.84 0.41 10.45
C GLU A 53 11.27 -0.11 10.61
N LEU A 54 12.11 -0.01 9.57
CA LEU A 54 13.53 -0.31 9.66
C LEU A 54 14.23 0.65 10.63
N ASN A 55 13.90 1.94 10.63
CA ASN A 55 14.50 2.85 11.59
C ASN A 55 14.11 2.51 13.05
N LYS A 56 12.85 2.15 13.29
CA LYS A 56 12.36 1.77 14.63
C LYS A 56 13.08 0.53 15.17
N THR A 57 13.51 -0.37 14.31
CA THR A 57 14.14 -1.65 14.70
C THR A 57 15.67 -1.64 14.58
N ASP A 58 16.30 -0.49 14.33
CA ASP A 58 17.75 -0.43 14.03
C ASP A 58 18.64 -0.76 15.23
N PHE A 59 18.14 -0.50 16.44
CA PHE A 59 18.80 -0.82 17.70
C PHE A 59 19.04 -2.32 17.93
N ILE A 60 18.40 -3.19 17.13
CA ILE A 60 18.48 -4.65 17.27
C ILE A 60 19.91 -5.19 17.16
N TYR A 61 20.77 -4.52 16.40
CA TYR A 61 22.16 -4.94 16.20
C TYR A 61 23.09 -4.52 17.34
N MET A 62 22.58 -3.80 18.34
CA MET A 62 23.34 -3.44 19.53
C MET A 62 23.41 -4.65 20.48
N PRO A 63 24.57 -4.92 21.10
CA PRO A 63 24.73 -6.05 22.02
C PRO A 63 23.84 -5.94 23.26
N ASP A 64 23.39 -4.74 23.60
CA ASP A 64 22.49 -4.41 24.70
C ASP A 64 21.09 -3.99 24.21
N ALA A 65 20.66 -4.45 23.03
CA ALA A 65 19.35 -4.15 22.46
C ALA A 65 18.22 -4.37 23.49
N ARG A 66 17.45 -3.31 23.75
CA ARG A 66 16.38 -3.28 24.76
C ARG A 66 15.08 -2.74 24.18
N VAL A 67 13.96 -3.27 24.66
CA VAL A 67 12.60 -2.76 24.41
C VAL A 67 11.92 -2.57 25.74
N ASP A 68 11.35 -1.39 25.99
CA ASP A 68 10.68 -1.03 27.25
C ASP A 68 11.55 -1.31 28.51
N GLY A 69 12.87 -1.17 28.37
CA GLY A 69 13.85 -1.43 29.44
C GLY A 69 14.28 -2.89 29.59
N GLU A 70 13.62 -3.84 28.94
CA GLU A 70 13.96 -5.26 28.93
C GLU A 70 15.05 -5.57 27.90
N LEU A 71 16.09 -6.31 28.28
CA LEU A 71 17.12 -6.77 27.34
C LEU A 71 16.52 -7.87 26.46
N ILE A 72 16.47 -7.61 25.15
CA ILE A 72 15.97 -8.60 24.19
C ILE A 72 17.10 -9.32 23.45
N ALA A 73 18.33 -8.79 23.43
CA ALA A 73 19.45 -9.39 22.71
C ALA A 73 19.63 -10.88 23.04
N GLY A 74 19.60 -11.73 22.01
CA GLY A 74 19.73 -13.19 22.15
C GLY A 74 18.48 -13.95 22.63
N THR A 75 17.35 -13.25 22.82
CA THR A 75 16.05 -13.86 23.17
C THR A 75 15.20 -14.15 21.94
N GLU A 76 14.06 -14.82 22.12
CA GLU A 76 13.05 -15.05 21.06
C GLU A 76 12.52 -13.72 20.49
N LYS A 77 12.28 -12.71 21.33
CA LYS A 77 11.91 -11.35 20.89
C LYS A 77 12.93 -10.72 19.94
N HIS A 78 14.21 -11.00 20.16
CA HIS A 78 15.26 -10.54 19.24
C HIS A 78 15.18 -11.28 17.91
N GLN A 79 14.94 -12.59 17.92
CA GLN A 79 14.74 -13.36 16.69
C GLN A 79 13.50 -12.89 15.91
N ASP A 80 12.38 -12.63 16.57
CA ASP A 80 11.15 -12.09 15.95
C ASP A 80 11.42 -10.80 15.17
N LEU A 81 12.19 -9.87 15.76
CA LEU A 81 12.52 -8.61 15.10
C LEU A 81 13.53 -8.78 13.96
N VAL A 82 14.46 -9.75 14.05
CA VAL A 82 15.35 -10.11 12.93
C VAL A 82 14.54 -10.62 11.75
N GLU A 83 13.58 -11.51 12.00
CA GLU A 83 12.70 -12.06 10.97
C GLU A 83 11.80 -10.98 10.36
N TYR A 84 11.21 -10.14 11.20
CA TYR A 84 10.41 -9.00 10.74
C TYR A 84 11.21 -8.04 9.86
N ARG A 85 12.45 -7.68 10.24
CA ARG A 85 13.33 -6.87 9.38
C ARG A 85 13.66 -7.56 8.07
N SER A 86 13.93 -8.86 8.09
CA SER A 86 14.20 -9.63 6.88
C SER A 86 13.02 -9.56 5.92
N ALA A 87 11.80 -9.72 6.44
CA ALA A 87 10.57 -9.58 5.66
C ALA A 87 10.39 -8.14 5.11
N LEU A 88 10.69 -7.10 5.89
CA LEU A 88 10.66 -5.71 5.44
C LEU A 88 11.65 -5.44 4.30
N HIS A 89 12.85 -6.02 4.33
CA HIS A 89 13.85 -5.88 3.27
C HIS A 89 13.43 -6.57 1.96
N GLN A 90 12.69 -7.68 2.07
CA GLN A 90 12.20 -8.45 0.92
C GLN A 90 10.82 -7.98 0.42
N TYR A 91 10.16 -7.07 1.15
CA TYR A 91 8.81 -6.64 0.83
C TYR A 91 8.76 -5.84 -0.48
N ASP A 92 7.95 -6.36 -1.40
CA ASP A 92 7.52 -5.65 -2.60
C ASP A 92 6.01 -5.43 -2.52
N CYS A 93 5.59 -4.17 -2.41
CA CYS A 93 4.17 -3.76 -2.29
C CYS A 93 3.30 -4.17 -3.49
N LEU A 94 3.90 -4.61 -4.61
CA LEU A 94 3.17 -5.09 -5.78
C LEU A 94 3.03 -6.62 -5.84
N ALA A 95 3.89 -7.35 -5.13
CA ALA A 95 4.03 -8.80 -5.29
C ALA A 95 3.79 -9.58 -3.98
N SER A 96 3.93 -8.92 -2.83
CA SER A 96 3.89 -9.57 -1.52
C SER A 96 2.91 -8.90 -0.59
N GLU A 97 2.38 -9.67 0.36
CA GLU A 97 1.61 -9.12 1.47
C GLU A 97 2.51 -8.30 2.39
N ARG A 98 1.89 -7.33 3.09
CA ARG A 98 2.60 -6.44 4.00
C ARG A 98 3.10 -7.23 5.22
N PRO A 99 4.40 -7.14 5.57
CA PRO A 99 4.93 -7.77 6.76
C PRO A 99 4.17 -7.34 8.01
N VAL A 100 3.84 -8.32 8.86
CA VAL A 100 3.12 -8.08 10.11
C VAL A 100 4.15 -7.90 11.23
N ARG A 101 4.00 -6.79 11.96
CA ARG A 101 4.82 -6.49 13.12
C ARG A 101 4.47 -7.45 14.28
N PRO A 102 5.45 -7.92 15.07
CA PRO A 102 5.16 -8.67 16.30
C PRO A 102 4.27 -7.86 17.26
N GLU A 103 3.23 -8.48 17.81
CA GLU A 103 2.22 -7.80 18.64
C GLU A 103 2.79 -7.14 19.89
N TRP A 104 3.87 -7.70 20.43
CA TRP A 104 4.53 -7.18 21.63
C TRP A 104 5.36 -5.91 21.34
N PHE A 105 5.70 -5.63 20.07
CA PHE A 105 6.55 -4.50 19.70
C PHE A 105 5.70 -3.26 19.39
N ASN A 106 5.43 -2.45 20.41
CA ASN A 106 4.59 -1.24 20.29
C ASN A 106 5.39 0.06 20.14
N SER A 107 6.58 0.00 19.52
CA SER A 107 7.42 1.16 19.25
C SER A 107 6.94 2.05 18.10
#